data_AF-A0A075HCH6-F1
#
_entry.id   AF-A0A075HCH6-F1
#
_cell.length_a   1.000
_cell.length_b   1.000
_cell.length_c   1.000
_cell.angle_alpha   90.00
_cell.angle_beta   90.00
_cell.angle_gamma   90.00
#
_symmetry.space_group_name_H-M   'P 1'
#
loop_
_entity.id
_entity.type
_entity.pdbx_description
1 polymer ?
#
loop_
_entity_poly.entity_id
_entity_poly.type
_entity_poly.pdbx_seq_one_letter_code
_entity_poly.pdbx_strand_id
1 'polypeptide(L)'
;MDSLKTYMEVYEKRGYDPDKMSAKIAVVVVARNEEKYIKKTLIHLLRQTIKPIKIVLVNDGSTDKTRAIVSQFTEIDIVDCKPHESFVTKKQLADTINAGIEKIRNLSDVEYIMILGADHILPDNYLERVIKRMSENPQIVIASGVIDGEFSVTVRGSGRIVKAEFWKKIGFFIL
;
A
#
# COMPACT_ATOMS: atom_id res chain seq x y z
N MET A 1 29.22 -1.01 -2.55
CA MET A 1 30.11 -2.07 -2.07
C MET A 1 30.02 -2.18 -0.55
N ASP A 2 29.04 -2.85 0.06
CA ASP A 2 27.72 -3.28 -0.41
C ASP A 2 26.88 -3.52 0.85
N SER A 3 26.14 -2.50 1.29
CA SER A 3 25.11 -2.70 2.31
C SER A 3 24.18 -3.84 1.91
N LEU A 4 23.89 -4.00 0.62
CA LEU A 4 23.15 -5.13 0.05
C LEU A 4 23.76 -6.51 0.38
N LYS A 5 25.09 -6.69 0.27
CA LYS A 5 25.74 -7.98 0.60
C LYS A 5 25.62 -8.30 2.07
N THR A 6 25.93 -7.32 2.93
CA THR A 6 25.79 -7.45 4.38
C THR A 6 24.32 -7.72 4.77
N TYR A 7 23.36 -7.14 4.04
CA TYR A 7 21.94 -7.41 4.24
C TYR A 7 21.59 -8.85 3.85
N MET A 8 21.93 -9.31 2.64
CA MET A 8 21.60 -10.66 2.18
C MET A 8 22.22 -11.75 3.06
N GLU A 9 23.44 -11.54 3.57
CA GLU A 9 24.10 -12.45 4.52
C GLU A 9 23.36 -12.57 5.87
N VAL A 10 22.74 -11.48 6.35
CA VAL A 10 21.87 -11.50 7.54
C VAL A 10 20.57 -12.28 7.26
N TYR A 11 20.06 -12.22 6.04
CA TYR A 11 18.85 -12.94 5.62
C TYR A 11 19.12 -14.45 5.49
N GLU A 12 20.20 -14.86 4.81
CA GLU A 12 20.58 -16.27 4.67
C GLU A 12 20.83 -16.95 6.01
N LYS A 13 21.52 -16.26 6.95
CA LYS A 13 21.75 -16.79 8.32
C LYS A 13 20.48 -17.02 9.14
N ARG A 14 19.35 -16.41 8.75
CA ARG A 14 18.05 -16.60 9.42
C ARG A 14 17.16 -17.64 8.71
N GLY A 15 17.71 -18.38 7.73
CA GLY A 15 16.97 -19.38 6.95
C GLY A 15 15.94 -18.76 6.01
N TYR A 16 16.17 -17.51 5.58
CA TYR A 16 15.24 -16.78 4.72
C TYR A 16 15.41 -17.19 3.26
N ASP A 17 14.30 -17.57 2.64
CA ASP A 17 14.20 -17.87 1.22
C ASP A 17 13.22 -16.86 0.60
N PRO A 18 13.71 -15.80 -0.07
CA PRO A 18 12.85 -14.79 -0.69
C PRO A 18 11.90 -15.38 -1.73
N ASP A 19 12.26 -16.52 -2.34
CA ASP A 19 11.42 -17.21 -3.33
C ASP A 19 10.26 -18.00 -2.69
N LYS A 20 10.24 -18.13 -1.35
CA LYS A 20 9.16 -18.82 -0.61
C LYS A 20 8.12 -17.89 0.03
N MET A 21 8.34 -16.58 0.09
CA MET A 21 7.37 -15.67 0.71
C MET A 21 6.24 -15.30 -0.25
N SER A 22 5.14 -16.04 -0.20
CA SER A 22 3.89 -15.71 -0.91
C SER A 22 2.89 -15.07 0.05
N ALA A 23 2.86 -13.73 0.13
CA ALA A 23 1.82 -13.00 0.84
C ALA A 23 0.82 -12.37 -0.15
N LYS A 24 -0.48 -12.52 0.12
CA LYS A 24 -1.54 -11.98 -0.75
C LYS A 24 -1.98 -10.61 -0.24
N ILE A 25 -1.54 -9.57 -0.93
CA ILE A 25 -1.76 -8.18 -0.54
C ILE A 25 -2.56 -7.39 -1.58
N ALA A 26 -3.57 -6.67 -1.12
CA ALA A 26 -4.28 -5.66 -1.89
C ALA A 26 -3.80 -4.26 -1.51
N VAL A 27 -3.76 -3.34 -2.46
CA VAL A 27 -3.27 -1.96 -2.25
C VAL A 27 -4.35 -0.97 -2.65
N VAL A 28 -4.70 -0.08 -1.74
CA VAL A 28 -5.55 1.08 -1.98
C VAL A 28 -4.65 2.32 -2.07
N VAL A 29 -4.57 2.91 -3.25
CA VAL A 29 -3.84 4.16 -3.50
C VAL A 29 -4.84 5.32 -3.49
N VAL A 30 -4.60 6.34 -2.67
CA VAL A 30 -5.42 7.56 -2.66
C VAL A 30 -4.68 8.69 -3.37
N ALA A 31 -5.35 9.33 -4.33
CA ALA A 31 -4.73 10.33 -5.19
C ALA A 31 -5.58 11.58 -5.34
N ARG A 32 -4.96 12.75 -5.18
CA ARG A 32 -5.56 14.05 -5.50
C ARG A 32 -4.49 15.02 -5.97
N ASN A 33 -4.56 15.42 -7.23
CA ASN A 33 -3.63 16.38 -7.82
C ASN A 33 -2.14 15.98 -7.68
N GLU A 34 -1.85 14.72 -8.01
CA GLU A 34 -0.54 14.09 -7.90
C GLU A 34 0.15 13.87 -9.25
N GLU A 35 -0.15 14.69 -10.27
CA GLU A 35 0.37 14.47 -11.64
C GLU A 35 1.91 14.38 -11.71
N LYS A 36 2.60 15.01 -10.75
CA LYS A 36 4.06 15.03 -10.66
C LYS A 36 4.66 13.70 -10.23
N TYR A 37 3.97 12.96 -9.35
CA TYR A 37 4.56 11.81 -8.66
C TYR A 37 3.83 10.50 -8.93
N ILE A 38 2.52 10.53 -9.24
CA ILE A 38 1.69 9.33 -9.36
C ILE A 38 2.29 8.29 -10.30
N LYS A 39 2.82 8.71 -11.46
CA LYS A 39 3.45 7.78 -12.41
C LYS A 39 4.59 6.99 -11.76
N LYS A 40 5.45 7.67 -11.00
CA LYS A 40 6.60 7.05 -10.34
C LYS A 40 6.16 6.14 -9.19
N THR A 41 5.20 6.60 -8.39
CA THR A 41 4.58 5.80 -7.32
C THR A 41 4.04 4.47 -7.86
N LEU A 42 3.26 4.51 -8.95
CA LEU A 42 2.67 3.32 -9.55
C LEU A 42 3.71 2.37 -10.15
N ILE A 43 4.75 2.90 -10.82
CA ILE A 43 5.86 2.08 -11.35
C ILE A 43 6.55 1.29 -10.21
N HIS A 44 6.89 1.94 -9.11
CA HIS A 44 7.53 1.26 -7.98
C HIS A 44 6.59 0.29 -7.25
N LEU A 45 5.29 0.59 -7.21
CA LEU A 45 4.30 -0.32 -6.67
C LEU A 45 4.15 -1.60 -7.51
N LEU A 46 4.12 -1.47 -8.84
CA LEU A 46 4.06 -2.62 -9.76
C LEU A 46 5.37 -3.44 -9.76
N ARG A 47 6.50 -2.80 -9.41
CA ARG A 47 7.82 -3.45 -9.32
C ARG A 47 8.07 -4.20 -8.02
N GLN A 48 7.17 -4.14 -7.03
CA GLN A 48 7.37 -4.81 -5.74
C GLN A 48 7.73 -6.31 -5.89
N THR A 49 8.61 -6.82 -5.03
CA THR A 49 8.99 -8.24 -4.99
C THR A 49 7.77 -9.13 -4.71
N ILE A 50 6.98 -8.78 -3.69
CA ILE A 50 5.63 -9.31 -3.50
C ILE A 50 4.67 -8.52 -4.39
N LYS A 51 4.10 -9.17 -5.41
CA LYS A 51 3.14 -8.52 -6.31
C LYS A 51 1.79 -8.33 -5.62
N PRO A 52 1.24 -7.10 -5.58
CA PRO A 52 -0.13 -6.90 -5.16
C PRO A 52 -1.09 -7.73 -6.03
N ILE A 53 -2.01 -8.46 -5.41
CA ILE A 53 -3.05 -9.21 -6.12
C ILE A 53 -4.14 -8.29 -6.69
N LYS A 54 -4.25 -7.08 -6.14
CA LYS A 54 -5.16 -6.04 -6.60
C LYS A 54 -4.60 -4.67 -6.22
N ILE A 55 -4.63 -3.73 -7.16
CA ILE A 55 -4.35 -2.32 -6.91
C ILE A 55 -5.60 -1.54 -7.28
N VAL A 56 -6.11 -0.76 -6.34
CA VAL A 56 -7.24 0.14 -6.54
C VAL A 56 -6.75 1.57 -6.28
N LEU A 57 -6.80 2.41 -7.30
CA LEU A 57 -6.55 3.83 -7.15
C LEU A 57 -7.87 4.58 -7.02
N VAL A 58 -8.01 5.32 -5.93
CA VAL A 58 -9.15 6.22 -5.71
C VAL A 58 -8.71 7.64 -6.07
N ASN A 59 -9.26 8.15 -7.16
CA ASN A 59 -9.09 9.52 -7.62
C ASN A 59 -10.09 10.42 -6.87
N ASP A 60 -9.58 11.20 -5.92
CA ASP A 60 -10.36 12.07 -5.02
C ASP A 60 -10.73 13.41 -5.68
N GLY A 61 -11.27 13.35 -6.90
CA GLY A 61 -11.67 14.53 -7.66
C GLY A 61 -10.48 15.39 -8.10
N SER A 62 -9.41 14.79 -8.61
CA SER A 62 -8.28 15.54 -9.17
C SER A 62 -8.72 16.46 -10.32
N THR A 63 -8.15 17.66 -10.34
CA THR A 63 -8.36 18.70 -11.37
C THR A 63 -7.18 18.83 -12.33
N ASP A 64 -6.07 18.14 -12.05
CA ASP A 64 -4.86 18.09 -12.87
C ASP A 64 -4.82 16.82 -13.75
N LYS A 65 -3.64 16.47 -14.29
CA LYS A 65 -3.49 15.30 -15.16
C LYS A 65 -3.45 13.95 -14.43
N THR A 66 -3.60 13.90 -13.10
CA THR A 66 -3.49 12.66 -12.30
C THR A 66 -4.33 11.55 -12.88
N ARG A 67 -5.63 11.78 -13.08
CA ARG A 67 -6.56 10.78 -13.59
C ARG A 67 -6.18 10.25 -14.97
N ALA A 68 -5.73 11.15 -15.85
CA ALA A 68 -5.30 10.81 -17.20
C ALA A 68 -4.00 9.98 -17.21
N ILE A 69 -3.08 10.24 -16.27
CA ILE A 69 -1.86 9.45 -16.10
C ILE A 69 -2.21 8.04 -15.61
N VAL A 70 -3.09 7.90 -14.62
CA VAL A 70 -3.47 6.58 -14.08
C VAL A 70 -4.19 5.74 -15.14
N SER A 71 -4.98 6.34 -16.04
CA SER A 71 -5.64 5.63 -17.15
C SER A 71 -4.67 4.86 -18.07
N GLN A 72 -3.37 5.17 -18.03
CA GLN A 72 -2.37 4.49 -18.84
C GLN A 72 -1.93 3.13 -18.25
N PHE A 73 -2.33 2.83 -17.02
CA PHE A 73 -1.98 1.60 -16.30
C PHE A 73 -3.19 0.65 -16.28
N THR A 74 -3.11 -0.43 -17.07
CA THR A 74 -4.20 -1.42 -17.22
C THR A 74 -4.38 -2.33 -16.00
N GLU A 75 -3.36 -2.42 -15.16
CA GLU A 75 -3.28 -3.27 -13.98
C GLU A 75 -3.96 -2.65 -12.75
N ILE A 76 -4.48 -1.43 -12.89
CA ILE A 76 -5.00 -0.62 -11.79
C ILE A 76 -6.48 -0.35 -12.01
N ASP A 77 -7.30 -0.77 -11.05
CA ASP A 77 -8.70 -0.38 -10.99
C ASP A 77 -8.80 1.07 -10.52
N ILE A 78 -9.65 1.86 -11.17
CA ILE A 78 -9.82 3.27 -10.82
C ILE A 78 -11.23 3.50 -10.25
N VAL A 79 -11.28 4.20 -9.12
CA VAL A 79 -12.52 4.69 -8.50
C VAL A 79 -12.49 6.21 -8.53
N ASP A 80 -13.44 6.82 -9.21
CA ASP A 80 -13.56 8.27 -9.29
C ASP A 80 -14.55 8.78 -8.22
N CYS A 81 -14.06 9.61 -7.30
CA CYS A 81 -14.89 10.35 -6.35
C CYS A 81 -15.34 11.67 -6.95
N LYS A 82 -16.50 12.18 -6.49
CA LYS A 82 -16.95 13.52 -6.88
C LYS A 82 -15.99 14.58 -6.31
N PRO A 83 -15.63 15.63 -7.06
CA PRO A 83 -14.86 16.74 -6.52
C PRO A 83 -15.55 17.37 -5.31
N HIS A 84 -14.77 17.65 -4.27
CA HIS A 84 -15.19 18.34 -3.04
C HIS A 84 -14.01 19.12 -2.46
N GLU A 85 -14.23 19.99 -1.48
CA GLU A 85 -13.12 20.57 -0.71
C GLU A 85 -12.37 19.47 0.05
N SER A 86 -11.04 19.36 -0.10
CA SER A 86 -10.23 18.35 0.59
C SER A 86 -9.46 18.96 1.74
N PHE A 87 -9.57 18.32 2.91
CA PHE A 87 -8.73 18.62 4.06
C PHE A 87 -8.35 17.29 4.72
N VAL A 88 -7.06 17.10 5.01
CA VAL A 88 -6.47 15.87 5.57
C VAL A 88 -7.13 15.43 6.88
N THR A 89 -7.74 16.36 7.62
CA THR A 89 -8.39 16.14 8.92
C THR A 89 -9.90 15.94 8.86
N LYS A 90 -10.52 15.97 7.67
CA LYS A 90 -11.97 15.81 7.54
C LYS A 90 -12.35 14.39 7.09
N LYS A 91 -13.63 14.04 7.32
CA LYS A 91 -14.27 12.74 6.99
C LYS A 91 -13.97 12.23 5.57
N GLN A 92 -13.69 13.12 4.64
CA GLN A 92 -13.50 12.81 3.22
C GLN A 92 -12.35 11.82 2.99
N LEU A 93 -11.21 11.93 3.67
CA LEU A 93 -10.11 10.97 3.46
C LEU A 93 -10.50 9.54 3.86
N ALA A 94 -11.29 9.40 4.93
CA ALA A 94 -11.83 8.10 5.32
C ALA A 94 -12.81 7.57 4.27
N ASP A 95 -13.69 8.43 3.75
CA ASP A 95 -14.62 8.07 2.67
C ASP A 95 -13.86 7.63 1.39
N THR A 96 -12.78 8.32 1.01
CA THR A 96 -11.91 7.97 -0.13
C THR A 96 -11.24 6.60 0.07
N ILE A 97 -10.68 6.34 1.26
CA ILE A 97 -10.09 5.05 1.60
C ILE A 97 -11.15 3.95 1.55
N ASN A 98 -12.33 4.19 2.12
CA ASN A 98 -13.45 3.24 2.14
C ASN A 98 -13.90 2.89 0.72
N ALA A 99 -14.01 3.88 -0.18
CA ALA A 99 -14.35 3.63 -1.58
C ALA A 99 -13.38 2.67 -2.28
N GLY A 100 -12.09 2.72 -1.93
CA GLY A 100 -11.09 1.77 -2.41
C GLY A 100 -11.20 0.40 -1.74
N ILE A 101 -11.41 0.35 -0.43
CA ILE A 101 -11.59 -0.91 0.33
C ILE A 101 -12.83 -1.67 -0.18
N GLU A 102 -13.89 -0.96 -0.52
CA GLU A 102 -15.12 -1.54 -1.09
C GLU A 102 -14.88 -2.31 -2.40
N LYS A 103 -13.86 -1.96 -3.19
CA LYS A 103 -13.49 -2.70 -4.40
C LYS A 103 -12.74 -4.00 -4.12
N ILE A 104 -12.15 -4.15 -2.95
CA ILE A 104 -11.36 -5.33 -2.57
C ILE A 104 -12.08 -6.22 -1.55
N ARG A 105 -13.23 -5.79 -1.03
CA ARG A 105 -13.98 -6.48 0.03
C ARG A 105 -14.38 -7.92 -0.27
N ASN A 106 -14.63 -8.23 -1.55
CA ASN A 106 -15.10 -9.55 -1.99
C ASN A 106 -13.95 -10.47 -2.44
N LEU A 107 -12.69 -10.03 -2.29
CA LEU A 107 -11.55 -10.87 -2.58
C LEU A 107 -11.35 -11.87 -1.43
N SER A 108 -11.56 -13.16 -1.69
CA SER A 108 -11.50 -14.23 -0.68
C SER A 108 -10.12 -14.39 -0.04
N ASP A 109 -9.07 -14.03 -0.78
CA ASP A 109 -7.70 -14.44 -0.47
C ASP A 109 -6.80 -13.30 0.03
N VAL A 110 -7.35 -12.12 0.34
CA VAL A 110 -6.55 -11.01 0.84
C VAL A 110 -6.11 -11.28 2.28
N GLU A 111 -4.80 -11.29 2.53
CA GLU A 111 -4.18 -11.42 3.86
C GLU A 111 -3.77 -10.07 4.43
N TYR A 112 -3.38 -9.14 3.55
CA TYR A 112 -2.92 -7.80 3.90
C TYR A 112 -3.54 -6.73 3.01
N ILE A 113 -3.76 -5.56 3.59
CA ILE A 113 -4.24 -4.38 2.88
C ILE A 113 -3.28 -3.24 3.14
N MET A 114 -2.75 -2.66 2.07
CA MET A 114 -1.95 -1.46 2.14
C MET A 114 -2.79 -0.23 1.81
N ILE A 115 -2.57 0.86 2.54
CA ILE A 115 -3.09 2.19 2.21
C ILE A 115 -1.90 3.09 1.87
N LEU A 116 -1.88 3.61 0.65
CA LEU A 116 -0.74 4.33 0.07
C LEU A 116 -1.17 5.68 -0.50
N GLY A 117 -0.42 6.73 -0.18
CA GLY A 117 -0.51 8.03 -0.86
C GLY A 117 0.14 7.98 -2.24
N ALA A 118 -0.45 8.68 -3.20
CA ALA A 118 -0.01 8.71 -4.59
C ALA A 118 1.32 9.45 -4.87
N ASP A 119 1.95 10.02 -3.84
CA ASP A 119 3.21 10.75 -3.85
C ASP A 119 4.41 9.96 -3.28
N HIS A 120 4.19 8.72 -2.84
CA HIS A 120 5.21 7.92 -2.16
C HIS A 120 5.97 6.99 -3.11
N ILE A 121 7.30 7.15 -3.15
CA ILE A 121 8.20 6.24 -3.86
C ILE A 121 8.67 5.15 -2.90
N LEU A 122 8.29 3.91 -3.17
CA LEU A 122 8.64 2.77 -2.35
C LEU A 122 9.91 2.07 -2.87
N PRO A 123 10.81 1.58 -1.99
CA PRO A 123 11.81 0.58 -2.37
C PRO A 123 11.14 -0.66 -2.97
N ASP A 124 11.79 -1.31 -3.95
CA ASP A 124 11.21 -2.47 -4.67
C ASP A 124 10.91 -3.68 -3.75
N ASN A 125 11.44 -3.73 -2.53
CA ASN A 125 11.18 -4.77 -1.53
C ASN A 125 10.38 -4.28 -0.31
N TYR A 126 9.66 -3.15 -0.43
CA TYR A 126 8.93 -2.55 0.69
C TYR A 126 7.89 -3.51 1.29
N LEU A 127 7.01 -4.08 0.46
CA LEU A 127 5.93 -4.97 0.91
C LEU A 127 6.49 -6.19 1.64
N GLU A 128 7.48 -6.84 1.05
CA GLU A 128 8.22 -7.97 1.62
C GLU A 128 8.81 -7.65 2.99
N ARG A 129 9.51 -6.51 3.11
CA ARG A 129 10.19 -6.12 4.35
C ARG A 129 9.23 -5.77 5.47
N VAL A 130 8.09 -5.15 5.16
CA VAL A 130 7.09 -4.80 6.17
C VAL A 130 6.32 -6.05 6.59
N ILE A 131 5.83 -6.85 5.63
CA ILE A 131 5.07 -8.08 5.90
C ILE A 131 5.91 -9.08 6.71
N LYS A 132 7.19 -9.27 6.37
CA LYS A 132 8.09 -10.15 7.12
C LYS A 132 8.20 -9.77 8.60
N ARG A 133 8.32 -8.49 8.90
CA ARG A 133 8.39 -8.02 10.30
C ARG A 133 7.06 -8.23 11.01
N MET A 134 5.94 -8.03 10.31
CA MET A 134 4.61 -8.31 10.87
C MET A 134 4.42 -9.82 11.13
N SER A 135 4.98 -10.71 10.29
CA SER A 135 4.85 -12.17 10.46
C SER A 135 5.74 -12.72 11.59
N GLU A 136 6.87 -12.07 11.90
CA GLU A 136 7.77 -12.44 13.00
C GLU A 136 7.11 -12.26 14.38
N ASN A 137 6.08 -11.42 14.49
CA ASN A 137 5.30 -11.26 15.71
C ASN A 137 3.79 -11.26 15.40
N PRO A 138 3.08 -12.37 15.65
CA PRO A 138 1.65 -12.49 15.36
C PRO A 138 0.76 -11.41 16.00
N GLN A 139 1.20 -10.76 17.08
CA GLN A 139 0.47 -9.68 17.75
C GLN A 139 0.48 -8.36 16.96
N ILE A 140 1.37 -8.21 15.97
CA ILE A 140 1.42 -7.02 15.13
C ILE A 140 0.29 -7.10 14.09
N VAL A 141 -0.64 -6.17 14.18
CA VAL A 141 -1.79 -6.04 13.25
C VAL A 141 -1.51 -5.05 12.12
N ILE A 142 -0.71 -4.02 12.40
CA ILE A 142 -0.44 -2.91 11.50
C ILE A 142 1.02 -2.49 11.61
N ALA A 143 1.64 -2.18 10.47
CA ALA A 143 2.98 -1.63 10.41
C ALA A 143 3.16 -0.74 9.17
N SER A 144 4.19 0.10 9.17
CA SER A 144 4.63 0.86 8.00
C SER A 144 6.15 0.97 8.00
N GLY A 145 6.72 1.36 6.87
CA GLY A 145 8.04 1.97 6.85
C GLY A 145 8.03 3.40 7.42
N VAL A 146 9.20 4.03 7.37
CA VAL A 146 9.42 5.45 7.67
C VAL A 146 9.96 6.14 6.44
N ILE A 147 9.65 7.44 6.30
CA ILE A 147 10.19 8.27 5.22
C ILE A 147 11.70 8.41 5.43
N ASP A 148 12.46 8.37 4.35
CA ASP A 148 13.91 8.52 4.42
C ASP A 148 14.29 9.86 5.06
N GLY A 149 15.22 9.82 6.01
CA GLY A 149 15.60 10.98 6.83
C GLY A 149 14.64 11.33 7.97
N GLU A 150 13.52 10.62 8.13
CA GLU A 150 12.61 10.85 9.25
C GLU A 150 12.78 9.83 10.39
N PHE A 151 12.63 10.30 11.62
CA PHE A 151 12.48 9.45 12.79
C PHE A 151 11.01 9.33 13.18
N SER A 152 10.51 8.10 13.34
CA SER A 152 9.17 7.86 13.84
C SER A 152 9.10 6.53 14.60
N VAL A 153 8.40 6.55 15.72
CA VAL A 153 8.08 5.37 16.53
C VAL A 153 6.64 4.91 16.34
N THR A 154 5.87 5.60 15.49
CA THR A 154 4.47 5.32 15.20
C THR A 154 4.31 4.86 13.76
N VAL A 155 3.22 4.13 13.52
CA VAL A 155 2.84 3.77 12.14
C VAL A 155 2.49 5.05 11.39
N ARG A 156 3.09 5.22 10.22
CA ARG A 156 2.84 6.35 9.32
C ARG A 156 1.51 6.18 8.61
N GLY A 157 0.87 7.31 8.28
CA GLY A 157 -0.40 7.31 7.56
C GLY A 157 -0.28 6.64 6.19
N SER A 158 0.57 7.14 5.32
CA SER A 158 0.85 6.52 4.02
C SER A 158 1.85 5.36 4.17
N GLY A 159 1.67 4.30 3.37
CA GLY A 159 2.54 3.14 3.38
C GLY A 159 2.13 2.06 4.38
N ARG A 160 1.11 2.31 5.19
CA ARG A 160 0.69 1.36 6.23
C ARG A 160 0.08 0.10 5.63
N ILE A 161 0.48 -1.03 6.18
CA ILE A 161 -0.04 -2.36 5.88
C ILE A 161 -0.79 -2.86 7.12
N VAL A 162 -2.02 -3.33 6.91
CA VAL A 162 -2.90 -3.85 7.95
C VAL A 162 -3.29 -5.28 7.59
N LYS A 163 -3.31 -6.19 8.57
CA LYS A 163 -3.84 -7.54 8.36
C LYS A 163 -5.32 -7.52 8.00
N ALA A 164 -5.71 -8.25 6.97
CA ALA A 164 -7.11 -8.36 6.52
C ALA A 164 -8.03 -8.96 7.61
N GLU A 165 -7.52 -9.86 8.45
CA GLU A 165 -8.27 -10.43 9.58
C GLU A 165 -8.78 -9.36 10.56
N PHE A 166 -8.04 -8.26 10.75
CA PHE A 166 -8.46 -7.17 11.62
C PHE A 166 -9.68 -6.46 11.03
N TRP A 167 -9.65 -6.16 9.73
CA TRP A 167 -10.79 -5.57 9.03
C TRP A 167 -12.03 -6.47 9.04
N LYS A 168 -11.84 -7.78 8.89
CA LYS A 168 -12.92 -8.78 9.04
C LYS A 168 -13.53 -8.75 10.44
N LYS A 169 -12.70 -8.72 11.49
CA LYS A 169 -13.13 -8.68 12.90
C LYS A 169 -13.95 -7.44 13.26
N ILE A 170 -13.65 -6.29 12.66
CA ILE A 170 -14.39 -5.03 12.90
C ILE A 170 -15.59 -4.84 11.96
N GLY A 171 -15.98 -5.85 11.19
CA GLY A 171 -17.17 -5.83 10.33
C GLY A 171 -17.01 -5.11 8.98
N PHE A 172 -15.77 -4.88 8.53
CA PHE A 172 -15.50 -4.15 7.28
C PHE A 172 -15.47 -5.04 6.03
N PHE A 173 -15.36 -6.36 6.18
CA PHE A 173 -15.47 -7.35 5.12
C PHE A 173 -16.72 -8.20 5.39
N ILE A 174 -17.60 -8.37 4.41
CA ILE A 174 -18.71 -9.34 4.53
C ILE A 174 -18.15 -10.73 4.24
N LEU A 175 -18.47 -11.68 5.10
CA LEU A 175 -18.21 -13.12 4.94
C LEU A 175 -18.98 -13.71 3.77
#